data_AF-A0A8S3J3R3-F1
#
_entry.id   AF-A0A8S3J3R3-F1
#
_cell.length_a   1.000
_cell.length_b   1.000
_cell.length_c   1.000
_cell.angle_alpha   90.00
_cell.angle_beta   90.00
_cell.angle_gamma   90.00
#
_symmetry.space_group_name_H-M   'P 1'
#
loop_
_entity.id
_entity.type
_entity.pdbx_description
1 polymer ?
#
loop_
_entity_poly.entity_id
_entity_poly.type
_entity_poly.pdbx_seq_one_letter_code
_entity_poly.pdbx_strand_id
1 'polypeptide(L)'
;MWSNQIVIVKFNIASDAKKCRAYGRGIQPKGVRTGDVAEFRVITKDAGEGVMKVTVTGPDGLDIPCRVTKANSTTYECGYVPNQ
;
A
#
# COMPACT_ATOMS: atom_id res chain seq x y z
N MET A 1 20.02 -5.39 -0.10
CA MET A 1 18.99 -5.27 0.95
C MET A 1 18.24 -3.98 0.68
N TRP A 2 16.96 -4.05 0.29
CA TRP A 2 16.09 -2.90 0.00
C TRP A 2 15.88 -2.11 1.30
N SER A 3 16.70 -1.09 1.57
CA SER A 3 16.85 -0.62 2.96
C SER A 3 15.97 0.58 3.33
N ASN A 4 15.20 1.20 2.42
CA ASN A 4 14.30 2.32 2.75
C ASN A 4 13.18 2.50 1.71
N GLN A 5 12.09 1.74 1.84
CA GLN A 5 10.87 1.95 1.03
C GLN A 5 9.88 2.84 1.78
N ILE A 6 9.36 3.86 1.12
CA ILE A 6 8.32 4.73 1.70
C ILE A 6 7.01 4.39 1.01
N VAL A 7 6.13 3.69 1.74
CA VAL A 7 4.76 3.42 1.28
C VAL A 7 3.85 4.51 1.83
N ILE A 8 3.29 5.32 0.94
CA ILE A 8 2.36 6.39 1.30
C ILE A 8 0.95 5.99 0.89
N VAL A 9 0.10 5.76 1.89
CA VAL A 9 -1.33 5.53 1.66
C VAL A 9 -2.08 6.83 1.93
N LYS A 10 -2.70 7.41 0.89
CA LYS A 10 -3.51 8.61 0.98
C LYS A 10 -4.99 8.25 0.90
N PHE A 11 -5.75 8.70 1.89
CA PHE A 11 -7.21 8.57 1.90
C PHE A 11 -7.83 9.92 1.55
N ASN A 12 -8.89 9.92 0.74
CA ASN A 12 -9.70 11.12 0.53
C ASN A 12 -10.44 11.49 1.83
N ILE A 13 -10.73 12.78 2.01
CA ILE A 13 -11.31 13.45 3.19
C ILE A 13 -12.60 12.77 3.69
N ALA A 14 -13.32 12.07 2.82
CA ALA A 14 -14.52 11.30 3.18
C ALA A 14 -14.24 10.06 4.05
N SER A 15 -12.98 9.63 4.18
CA SER A 15 -12.59 8.43 4.94
C SER A 15 -11.73 8.79 6.15
N ASP A 16 -12.09 8.26 7.32
CA ASP A 16 -11.30 8.39 8.54
C ASP A 16 -10.03 7.53 8.47
N ALA A 17 -8.91 8.16 8.11
CA ALA A 17 -7.61 7.51 7.96
C ALA A 17 -7.14 6.78 9.24
N LYS A 18 -7.61 7.17 10.44
CA LYS A 18 -7.25 6.51 11.71
C LYS A 18 -7.89 5.13 11.85
N LYS A 19 -8.98 4.88 11.14
CA LYS A 19 -9.69 3.59 11.13
C LYS A 19 -9.18 2.66 10.03
N CYS A 20 -8.42 3.19 9.08
CA CYS A 20 -7.78 2.39 8.06
C CYS A 20 -6.60 1.61 8.64
N ARG A 21 -6.48 0.34 8.26
CA ARG A 21 -5.35 -0.53 8.65
C ARG A 21 -4.74 -1.14 7.42
N ALA A 22 -3.44 -0.98 7.24
CA ALA A 22 -2.69 -1.67 6.20
C ALA A 22 -1.83 -2.78 6.83
N TYR A 23 -1.75 -3.94 6.19
CA TYR A 23 -0.87 -5.04 6.59
C TYR A 23 -0.48 -5.91 5.39
N GLY A 24 0.70 -6.52 5.45
CA GLY A 24 1.19 -7.42 4.41
C GLY A 24 2.69 -7.28 4.23
N ARG A 25 3.26 -8.18 3.43
CA ARG A 25 4.71 -8.26 3.22
C ARG A 25 5.24 -6.97 2.58
N GLY A 26 4.48 -6.38 1.67
CA GLY A 26 4.85 -5.14 0.96
C GLY A 26 4.88 -3.87 1.80
N ILE A 27 4.49 -3.90 3.07
CA ILE A 27 4.66 -2.74 3.96
C ILE A 27 5.49 -3.05 5.20
N GLN A 28 6.04 -4.27 5.28
CA GLN A 28 6.93 -4.64 6.36
C GLN A 28 8.29 -3.96 6.16
N PRO A 29 8.98 -3.58 7.25
CA PRO A 29 10.29 -2.96 7.18
C PRO A 29 11.39 -3.91 6.67
N LYS A 30 11.12 -5.23 6.68
CA LYS A 30 12.03 -6.27 6.21
C LYS A 30 11.24 -7.35 5.47
N GLY A 31 11.91 -8.06 4.57
CA GLY A 31 11.35 -9.23 3.88
C GLY A 31 10.82 -8.98 2.47
N VAL A 32 10.76 -7.71 2.03
CA VAL A 32 10.54 -7.38 0.62
C VAL A 32 11.85 -7.55 -0.14
N ARG A 33 11.81 -8.28 -1.25
CA ARG A 33 12.95 -8.50 -2.14
C ARG A 33 12.65 -7.90 -3.50
N THR A 34 13.68 -7.34 -4.11
CA THR A 34 13.63 -6.89 -5.49
C THR A 34 13.20 -8.03 -6.41
N GLY A 35 12.30 -7.75 -7.34
CA GLY A 35 11.76 -8.71 -8.30
C GLY A 35 10.61 -9.58 -7.76
N ASP A 36 10.42 -9.65 -6.45
CA ASP A 36 9.29 -10.37 -5.85
C ASP A 36 8.07 -9.45 -5.72
N VAL A 37 6.87 -10.01 -5.92
CA VAL A 37 5.62 -9.28 -5.74
C VAL A 37 5.44 -8.96 -4.25
N ALA A 38 5.44 -7.67 -3.94
CA ALA A 38 5.24 -7.13 -2.62
C ALA A 38 3.74 -6.82 -2.41
N GLU A 39 3.02 -7.79 -1.83
CA GLU A 39 1.58 -7.67 -1.58
C GLU A 39 1.26 -7.11 -0.20
N PHE A 40 0.22 -6.30 -0.13
CA PHE A 40 -0.38 -5.83 1.11
C PHE A 40 -1.88 -5.55 0.94
N ARG A 41 -2.58 -5.52 2.07
CA ARG A 41 -4.02 -5.26 2.14
C ARG A 41 -4.26 -4.00 2.95
N VAL A 42 -5.25 -3.23 2.53
CA VAL A 42 -5.77 -2.07 3.26
C VAL A 42 -7.22 -2.33 3.63
N ILE A 43 -7.49 -2.47 4.92
CA ILE A 43 -8.83 -2.52 5.48
C ILE A 43 -9.27 -1.09 5.80
N THR A 44 -10.41 -0.70 5.27
CA THR A 44 -11.10 0.58 5.51
C THR A 44 -12.43 0.37 6.23
N LYS A 45 -12.58 -0.76 6.93
CA LYS A 45 -13.75 -1.06 7.76
C LYS A 45 -13.95 0.09 8.76
N ASP A 46 -15.17 0.64 8.78
CA ASP A 46 -15.59 1.78 9.61
C ASP A 46 -14.95 3.14 9.28
N ALA A 47 -14.09 3.22 8.25
CA ALA A 47 -13.48 4.47 7.81
C ALA A 47 -14.43 5.33 6.98
N GLY A 48 -15.44 4.71 6.32
CA GLY A 48 -16.39 5.39 5.44
C GLY A 48 -16.19 5.03 3.97
N GLU A 49 -17.01 5.61 3.11
CA GLU A 49 -16.86 5.48 1.66
C GLU A 49 -15.92 6.57 1.13
N GLY A 50 -14.95 6.20 0.31
CA GLY A 50 -14.02 7.15 -0.26
C GLY A 50 -13.10 6.54 -1.31
N VAL A 51 -12.43 7.43 -2.05
CA VAL A 51 -11.38 7.04 -2.99
C VAL A 51 -10.07 6.91 -2.22
N MET A 52 -9.52 5.70 -2.19
CA MET A 52 -8.18 5.45 -1.66
C MET A 52 -7.15 5.57 -2.79
N LYS A 53 -6.06 6.30 -2.54
CA LYS A 53 -4.90 6.35 -3.43
C LYS A 53 -3.67 5.80 -2.72
N VAL A 54 -3.00 4.85 -3.35
CA VAL A 54 -1.78 4.25 -2.84
C VAL A 54 -0.63 4.69 -3.74
N THR A 55 0.41 5.22 -3.13
CA THR A 55 1.66 5.57 -3.81
C THR A 55 2.78 4.82 -3.11
N VAL A 56 3.57 4.08 -3.88
CA VAL A 56 4.77 3.41 -3.39
C VAL A 56 5.95 4.16 -3.94
N THR A 57 6.81 4.67 -3.08
CA THR A 57 8.03 5.38 -3.47
C THR A 57 9.24 4.54 -3.06
N GLY A 58 10.09 4.27 -4.03
CA GLY A 58 11.32 3.52 -3.84
C GLY A 58 12.38 4.29 -3.04
N PRO A 59 13.47 3.62 -2.66
CA PRO A 59 14.60 4.23 -1.96
C PRO A 59 15.31 5.33 -2.77
N ASP A 60 15.14 5.33 -4.08
CA ASP A 60 15.60 6.32 -5.05
C ASP A 60 14.69 7.57 -5.12
N GLY A 61 13.54 7.54 -4.46
CA GLY A 61 12.53 8.60 -4.55
C GLY A 61 11.62 8.48 -5.78
N LEU A 62 11.71 7.40 -6.55
CA LEU A 62 10.85 7.17 -7.71
C LEU A 62 9.56 6.44 -7.33
N ASP A 63 8.47 6.82 -8.00
CA ASP A 63 7.19 6.17 -7.82
C ASP A 63 7.18 4.80 -8.53
N ILE A 64 6.83 3.76 -7.77
CA ILE A 64 6.69 2.41 -8.27
C ILE A 64 5.22 2.14 -8.59
N PRO A 65 4.92 1.58 -9.78
CA PRO A 65 3.56 1.19 -10.14
C PRO A 65 3.00 0.21 -9.12
N CYS A 66 1.94 0.63 -8.43
CA CYS A 66 1.21 -0.20 -7.48
C CYS A 66 -0.16 -0.53 -8.06
N ARG A 67 -0.44 -1.83 -8.18
CA ARG A 67 -1.75 -2.33 -8.58
C ARG A 67 -2.65 -2.34 -7.36
N VAL A 68 -3.73 -1.56 -7.41
CA VAL A 68 -4.76 -1.53 -6.36
C VAL A 68 -6.03 -2.16 -6.91
N THR A 69 -6.53 -3.19 -6.22
CA THR A 69 -7.75 -3.89 -6.57
C THR A 69 -8.68 -3.90 -5.37
N LYS A 70 -9.96 -3.58 -5.56
CA LYS A 70 -10.95 -3.68 -4.48
C LYS A 70 -11.39 -5.14 -4.34
N ALA A 71 -10.95 -5.80 -3.27
CA ALA A 71 -11.27 -7.21 -3.02
C ALA A 71 -12.65 -7.40 -2.40
N ASN A 72 -13.07 -6.49 -1.51
CA ASN A 72 -14.42 -6.47 -0.95
C ASN A 72 -14.86 -5.03 -0.61
N SER A 73 -16.04 -4.87 -0.02
CA SER A 73 -16.61 -3.55 0.30
C SER A 73 -15.70 -2.68 1.18
N THR A 74 -14.86 -3.29 2.02
CA THR A 74 -14.03 -2.61 3.04
C THR A 74 -12.55 -2.98 2.95
N THR A 75 -12.13 -3.71 1.93
CA THR A 75 -10.75 -4.21 1.80
C THR A 75 -10.25 -4.02 0.38
N TYR A 76 -9.06 -3.45 0.30
CA TYR A 76 -8.31 -3.25 -0.93
C TYR A 76 -7.06 -4.11 -0.87
N GLU A 77 -6.76 -4.76 -1.99
CA GLU A 77 -5.54 -5.52 -2.21
C GLU A 77 -4.61 -4.72 -3.10
N CYS A 78 -3.40 -4.53 -2.61
CA CYS A 78 -2.38 -3.73 -3.25
C CYS A 78 -1.16 -4.62 -3.51
N GLY A 79 -0.57 -4.49 -4.68
CA GLY A 79 0.63 -5.21 -5.05
C GLY A 79 1.55 -4.33 -5.89
N TYR A 80 2.82 -4.30 -5.54
CA TYR A 80 3.85 -3.64 -6.34
C TYR A 80 5.03 -4.58 -6.50
N VAL A 81 5.85 -4.35 -7.52
CA VAL A 81 7.10 -5.10 -7.72
C VAL A 81 8.25 -4.11 -7.55
N PRO A 82 9.03 -4.23 -6.47
CA PRO A 82 10.24 -3.44 -6.32
C PRO A 82 11.24 -3.84 -7.40
N ASN A 83 11.77 -2.87 -8.11
CA ASN A 83 12.64 -3.06 -9.27
C ASN A 83 14.14 -2.86 -8.99
N GLN A 84 14.55 -2.41 -7.79
CA GLN A 84 15.98 -2.10 -7.51
C GLN A 84 16.51 -2.43 -6.12
#